data_AF-A0A6H9YTH4-F1
#
_entry.id   AF-A0A6H9YTH4-F1
#
_cell.length_a   1.000
_cell.length_b   1.000
_cell.length_c   1.000
_cell.angle_alpha   90.00
_cell.angle_beta   90.00
_cell.angle_gamma   90.00
#
_symmetry.space_group_name_H-M   'P 1'
#
loop_
_entity.id
_entity.type
_entity.pdbx_description
1 polymer ?
#
loop_
_entity_poly.entity_id
_entity_poly.type
_entity_poly.pdbx_seq_one_letter_code
_entity_poly.pdbx_strand_id
1 'polypeptide(L)'
;MRLRRGIGLAVMALTVASGCSGTEAAAGDPGPSRPPAGSGASPSTPEKGGRPADQAGAERVAQRFVTAANAGDEAGVAATFAENARFDSVGRIYPSRKSIMNDFLIPEVLRVGGRYKVSGKRWEAGRHVVDYDFSTGHGGSESFSYAYLIRDGLIRDVIGRYH
;
A
#
# COMPACT_ATOMS: atom_id res chain seq x y z
N MET A 1 -28.10 -18.96 34.87
CA MET A 1 -27.39 -18.29 35.98
C MET A 1 -26.81 -16.96 35.47
N ARG A 2 -27.31 -15.86 36.04
CA ARG A 2 -26.70 -14.51 36.26
C ARG A 2 -25.85 -13.86 35.15
N LEU A 3 -26.47 -12.86 34.50
CA LEU A 3 -25.82 -11.68 33.90
C LEU A 3 -24.94 -10.95 34.94
N ARG A 4 -23.79 -10.43 34.50
CA ARG A 4 -23.14 -9.30 35.17
C ARG A 4 -22.65 -8.27 34.14
N ARG A 5 -23.37 -7.14 34.15
CA ARG A 5 -22.98 -5.84 33.60
C ARG A 5 -21.78 -5.29 34.39
N GLY A 6 -20.85 -4.65 33.69
CA GLY A 6 -19.85 -3.76 34.26
C GLY A 6 -19.78 -2.48 33.42
N ILE A 7 -20.41 -1.43 33.93
CA ILE A 7 -20.36 -0.06 33.41
C ILE A 7 -19.08 0.58 33.95
N GLY A 8 -18.27 1.17 33.07
CA GLY A 8 -17.12 1.98 33.42
C GLY A 8 -17.14 3.28 32.62
N LEU A 9 -17.82 4.29 33.15
CA LEU A 9 -17.80 5.67 32.69
C LEU A 9 -16.48 6.31 33.15
N ALA A 10 -15.71 6.90 32.23
CA ALA A 10 -14.61 7.80 32.59
C ALA A 10 -14.70 9.07 31.73
N VAL A 11 -15.13 10.14 32.39
CA VAL A 11 -15.13 11.53 31.92
C VAL A 11 -13.80 12.15 32.35
N MET A 12 -13.03 12.71 31.41
CA MET A 12 -12.06 13.78 31.66
C MET A 12 -12.00 14.62 30.38
N ALA A 13 -12.61 15.81 30.37
CA ALA A 13 -12.11 17.09 30.85
C ALA A 13 -11.33 17.85 29.76
N LEU A 14 -11.98 18.90 29.26
CA LEU A 14 -11.49 19.93 28.35
C LEU A 14 -10.17 20.56 28.85
N THR A 15 -9.26 20.84 27.92
CA THR A 15 -8.35 21.98 28.04
C THR A 15 -8.40 22.80 26.75
N VAL A 16 -8.73 24.08 26.92
CA VAL A 16 -8.75 25.12 25.89
C VAL A 16 -7.42 25.86 26.00
N ALA A 17 -6.73 26.07 24.89
CA ALA A 17 -5.66 27.08 24.81
C ALA A 17 -5.74 27.79 23.46
N SER A 18 -6.26 29.01 23.51
CA SER A 18 -6.24 30.02 22.46
C SER A 18 -4.83 30.58 22.28
N GLY A 19 -4.44 30.86 21.03
CA GLY A 19 -3.14 31.47 20.71
C GLY A 19 -3.16 32.17 19.35
N CYS A 20 -4.00 33.21 19.23
CA CYS A 20 -3.92 34.24 18.19
C CYS A 20 -2.90 35.30 18.63
N SER A 21 -1.95 35.68 17.78
CA SER A 21 -1.51 37.07 17.48
C SER A 21 -0.12 37.10 16.85
N GLY A 22 0.02 37.89 15.78
CA GLY A 22 1.32 38.21 15.18
C GLY A 22 1.23 38.81 13.78
N THR A 23 0.39 39.83 13.58
CA THR A 23 0.41 40.68 12.38
C THR A 23 1.45 41.77 12.58
N GLU A 24 2.61 41.68 11.92
CA GLU A 24 3.49 42.81 11.69
C GLU A 24 3.37 43.24 10.22
N ALA A 25 2.55 44.26 10.01
CA ALA A 25 2.58 45.06 8.80
C ALA A 25 3.56 46.21 9.03
N ALA A 26 4.70 46.17 8.37
CA ALA A 26 5.56 47.33 8.16
C ALA A 26 5.72 47.54 6.65
N ALA A 27 5.17 48.65 6.19
CA ALA A 27 5.19 49.15 4.82
C ALA A 27 6.55 49.73 4.44
N GLY A 28 6.89 49.68 3.15
CA GLY A 28 8.02 50.37 2.53
C GLY A 28 8.46 49.72 1.21
N ASP A 29 7.63 49.77 0.17
CA ASP A 29 7.80 50.58 -1.07
C ASP A 29 8.36 49.72 -2.26
N PRO A 30 8.16 50.08 -3.55
CA PRO A 30 7.55 49.22 -4.55
C PRO A 30 8.51 48.86 -5.70
N GLY A 31 8.58 47.59 -6.07
CA GLY A 31 9.26 47.16 -7.28
C GLY A 31 8.31 46.34 -8.16
N PRO A 32 8.03 46.75 -9.41
CA PRO A 32 7.10 46.00 -10.24
C PRO A 32 7.78 44.76 -10.86
N SER A 33 6.93 43.75 -11.10
CA SER A 33 7.11 42.68 -12.12
C SER A 33 7.88 41.43 -11.72
N ARG A 34 7.15 40.38 -11.28
CA ARG A 34 7.12 39.06 -11.96
C ARG A 34 6.05 38.11 -11.37
N PRO A 35 5.06 37.63 -12.15
CA PRO A 35 4.22 36.49 -11.76
C PRO A 35 4.84 35.16 -12.27
N PRO A 36 4.30 34.00 -11.86
CA PRO A 36 4.90 33.06 -10.92
C PRO A 36 5.77 31.99 -11.60
N ALA A 37 6.89 31.61 -10.99
CA ALA A 37 7.53 30.33 -11.33
C ALA A 37 6.76 29.23 -10.59
N GLY A 38 5.77 28.67 -11.27
CA GLY A 38 5.05 27.49 -10.80
C GLY A 38 6.05 26.38 -10.49
N SER A 39 6.09 25.97 -9.21
CA SER A 39 6.52 24.62 -8.87
C SER A 39 5.50 23.70 -9.51
N GLY A 40 5.80 23.30 -10.75
CA GLY A 40 5.15 22.18 -11.39
C GLY A 40 5.35 20.98 -10.48
N ALA A 41 4.34 20.66 -9.69
CA ALA A 41 4.10 19.28 -9.33
C ALA A 41 4.00 18.55 -10.68
N SER A 42 5.09 17.90 -11.09
CA SER A 42 5.07 17.00 -12.22
C SER A 42 3.89 16.06 -11.97
N PRO A 43 2.83 16.09 -12.81
CA PRO A 43 1.88 15.02 -12.78
C PRO A 43 2.69 13.81 -13.23
N SER A 44 3.00 12.90 -12.31
CA SER A 44 3.44 11.56 -12.65
C SER A 44 2.30 10.96 -13.47
N THR A 45 2.37 11.14 -14.79
CA THR A 45 1.44 10.56 -15.74
C THR A 45 1.41 9.07 -15.42
N PRO A 46 0.25 8.48 -15.07
CA PRO A 46 0.18 7.04 -14.95
C PRO A 46 0.60 6.51 -16.32
N GLU A 47 1.68 5.74 -16.41
CA GLU A 47 2.03 5.05 -17.64
C GLU A 47 0.85 4.15 -18.00
N LYS A 48 0.00 4.69 -18.86
CA LYS A 48 -1.22 4.07 -19.33
C LYS A 48 -0.83 3.20 -20.50
N GLY A 49 -0.10 2.12 -20.23
CA GLY A 49 0.55 1.39 -21.31
C GLY A 49 0.94 -0.02 -20.92
N GLY A 50 -0.01 -0.94 -21.07
CA GLY A 50 0.28 -2.36 -21.01
C GLY A 50 -0.92 -3.20 -21.36
N ARG A 51 -0.69 -4.33 -22.02
CA ARG A 51 -1.76 -5.26 -22.40
C ARG A 51 -2.36 -5.85 -21.11
N PRO A 52 -3.69 -5.73 -20.90
CA PRO A 52 -4.35 -6.41 -19.80
C PRO A 52 -4.06 -7.90 -19.85
N ALA A 53 -3.70 -8.49 -18.72
CA ALA A 53 -3.69 -9.94 -18.59
C ALA A 53 -5.12 -10.47 -18.66
N ASP A 54 -5.30 -11.64 -19.28
CA ASP A 54 -6.48 -12.45 -19.04
C ASP A 54 -6.44 -13.06 -17.63
N GLN A 55 -7.55 -13.66 -17.19
CA GLN A 55 -7.65 -14.20 -15.84
C GLN A 55 -6.57 -15.27 -15.57
N ALA A 56 -6.36 -16.19 -16.50
CA ALA A 56 -5.36 -17.24 -16.34
C ALA A 56 -3.93 -16.69 -16.29
N GLY A 57 -3.62 -15.67 -17.09
CA GLY A 57 -2.34 -14.97 -17.07
C GLY A 57 -2.11 -14.24 -15.75
N ALA A 58 -3.14 -13.58 -15.24
CA ALA A 58 -3.08 -12.91 -13.94
C ALA A 58 -2.86 -13.89 -12.78
N GLU A 59 -3.58 -15.02 -12.79
CA GLU A 59 -3.40 -16.11 -11.82
C GLU A 59 -1.98 -16.67 -11.83
N ARG A 60 -1.39 -16.89 -13.01
CA ARG A 60 -0.01 -17.36 -13.14
C ARG A 60 0.99 -16.37 -12.54
N VAL A 61 0.79 -15.07 -12.75
CA VAL A 61 1.67 -14.02 -12.20
C VAL A 61 1.56 -13.96 -10.67
N ALA A 62 0.34 -13.94 -10.14
CA ALA A 62 0.12 -13.96 -8.69
C ALA A 62 0.69 -15.23 -8.04
N GLN A 63 0.58 -16.39 -8.70
CA GLN A 63 1.19 -17.62 -8.23
C GLN A 63 2.72 -17.54 -8.20
N ARG A 64 3.36 -16.96 -9.23
CA ARG A 64 4.83 -16.75 -9.22
C ARG A 64 5.26 -15.88 -8.04
N PHE A 65 4.52 -14.81 -7.77
CA PHE A 65 4.78 -13.95 -6.62
C PHE A 65 4.71 -14.75 -5.31
N VAL A 66 3.63 -15.48 -5.08
CA VAL A 66 3.44 -16.30 -3.86
C VAL A 66 4.53 -17.36 -3.72
N THR A 67 4.86 -18.06 -4.81
CA THR A 67 5.89 -19.10 -4.80
C THR A 67 7.25 -18.50 -4.44
N ALA A 68 7.65 -17.39 -5.06
CA ALA A 68 8.92 -16.73 -4.76
C ALA A 68 8.95 -16.18 -3.32
N ALA A 69 7.86 -15.53 -2.88
CA ALA A 69 7.78 -14.96 -1.54
C ALA A 69 7.87 -16.05 -0.46
N ASN A 70 7.12 -17.15 -0.63
CA ASN A 70 7.18 -18.29 0.27
C ASN A 70 8.58 -18.94 0.28
N ALA A 71 9.30 -18.93 -0.84
CA ALA A 71 10.67 -19.45 -0.92
C ALA A 71 11.72 -18.49 -0.32
N GLY A 72 11.34 -17.27 0.09
CA GLY A 72 12.30 -16.25 0.50
C GLY A 72 13.15 -15.70 -0.66
N ASP A 73 12.70 -15.89 -1.91
CA ASP A 73 13.43 -15.49 -3.11
C ASP A 73 13.19 -14.00 -3.43
N GLU A 74 14.01 -13.13 -2.86
CA GLU A 74 13.92 -11.67 -3.06
C GLU A 74 13.96 -11.29 -4.56
N ALA A 75 14.83 -11.94 -5.35
CA ALA A 75 14.99 -11.66 -6.77
C ALA A 75 13.77 -12.13 -7.57
N GLY A 76 13.25 -13.32 -7.26
CA GLY A 76 12.03 -13.86 -7.87
C GLY A 76 10.81 -13.01 -7.56
N VAL A 77 10.68 -12.50 -6.33
CA VAL A 77 9.61 -11.56 -5.96
C VAL A 77 9.76 -10.26 -6.76
N ALA A 78 10.95 -9.65 -6.78
CA ALA A 78 11.19 -8.40 -7.52
C ALA A 78 10.88 -8.53 -9.01
N ALA A 79 11.16 -9.71 -9.61
CA ALA A 79 10.89 -9.99 -11.01
C ALA A 79 9.38 -10.03 -11.36
N THR A 80 8.49 -10.16 -10.38
CA THR A 80 7.03 -10.13 -10.63
C THR A 80 6.46 -8.72 -10.75
N PHE A 81 7.17 -7.70 -10.26
CA PHE A 81 6.73 -6.31 -10.27
C PHE A 81 7.34 -5.55 -11.44
N ALA A 82 6.53 -4.71 -12.07
CA ALA A 82 7.04 -3.68 -12.95
C ALA A 82 7.86 -2.65 -12.16
N GLU A 83 8.81 -2.00 -12.79
CA GLU A 83 9.69 -1.04 -12.12
C GLU A 83 8.93 0.11 -11.44
N ASN A 84 7.90 0.63 -12.12
CA ASN A 84 6.99 1.67 -11.63
C ASN A 84 5.74 1.11 -10.93
N ALA A 85 5.78 -0.13 -10.41
CA ALA A 85 4.65 -0.70 -9.72
C ALA A 85 4.31 0.08 -8.43
N ARG A 86 3.01 0.15 -8.12
CA ARG A 86 2.49 0.73 -6.88
C ARG A 86 1.91 -0.37 -5.97
N PHE A 87 2.09 -0.23 -4.67
CA PHE A 87 1.46 -1.11 -3.69
C PHE A 87 0.84 -0.27 -2.57
N ASP A 88 -0.48 -0.40 -2.37
CA ASP A 88 -1.21 0.14 -1.23
C ASP A 88 -1.42 -0.97 -0.21
N SER A 89 -0.57 -1.02 0.81
CA SER A 89 -0.70 -1.94 1.94
C SER A 89 -1.45 -1.23 3.05
N VAL A 90 -2.78 -1.37 3.06
CA VAL A 90 -3.66 -0.86 4.12
C VAL A 90 -3.41 0.63 4.41
N GLY A 91 -3.35 1.45 3.35
CA GLY A 91 -3.15 2.89 3.45
C GLY A 91 -1.69 3.34 3.41
N ARG A 92 -0.72 2.43 3.56
CA ARG A 92 0.69 2.73 3.32
C ARG A 92 1.04 2.47 1.85
N ILE A 93 1.44 3.53 1.15
CA ILE A 93 1.68 3.48 -0.30
C ILE A 93 3.17 3.39 -0.61
N TYR A 94 3.55 2.37 -1.36
CA TYR A 94 4.89 2.16 -1.90
C TYR A 94 4.87 2.44 -3.41
N PRO A 95 5.53 3.51 -3.90
CA PRO A 95 5.31 4.05 -5.25
C PRO A 95 6.24 3.48 -6.34
N SER A 96 7.00 2.42 -6.05
CA SER A 96 7.88 1.77 -7.03
C SER A 96 8.24 0.35 -6.59
N ARG A 97 8.71 -0.50 -7.51
CA ARG A 97 9.28 -1.82 -7.17
C ARG A 97 10.37 -1.70 -6.11
N LYS A 98 11.25 -0.70 -6.21
CA LYS A 98 12.33 -0.51 -5.22
C LYS A 98 11.78 -0.29 -3.82
N SER A 99 10.77 0.58 -3.68
CA SER A 99 10.14 0.85 -2.38
C SER A 99 9.33 -0.35 -1.88
N ILE A 100 8.59 -1.03 -2.77
CA ILE A 100 7.88 -2.26 -2.45
C ILE A 100 8.82 -3.33 -1.89
N MET A 101 9.99 -3.51 -2.52
CA MET A 101 10.95 -4.52 -2.06
C MET A 101 11.63 -4.08 -0.77
N ASN A 102 12.24 -2.90 -0.74
CA ASN A 102 13.15 -2.51 0.33
C ASN A 102 12.44 -2.06 1.61
N ASP A 103 11.27 -1.45 1.47
CA ASP A 103 10.56 -0.82 2.59
C ASP A 103 9.41 -1.70 3.10
N PHE A 104 9.02 -2.74 2.34
CA PHE A 104 7.91 -3.62 2.70
C PHE A 104 8.26 -5.10 2.62
N LEU A 105 8.34 -5.66 1.40
CA LEU A 105 8.36 -7.11 1.23
C LEU A 105 9.60 -7.75 1.85
N ILE A 106 10.80 -7.19 1.65
CA ILE A 106 12.02 -7.75 2.25
C ILE A 106 11.95 -7.68 3.79
N PRO A 107 11.80 -6.51 4.44
CA PRO A 107 11.84 -6.44 5.90
C PRO A 107 10.64 -7.07 6.59
N GLU A 108 9.43 -6.90 6.07
CA GLU A 108 8.18 -7.25 6.76
C GLU A 108 7.59 -8.60 6.33
N VAL A 109 8.02 -9.16 5.20
CA VAL A 109 7.51 -10.44 4.69
C VAL A 109 8.62 -11.48 4.60
N LEU A 110 9.68 -11.23 3.83
CA LEU A 110 10.68 -12.25 3.51
C LEU A 110 11.60 -12.54 4.70
N ARG A 111 12.16 -11.50 5.33
CA ARG A 111 13.10 -11.65 6.47
C ARG A 111 12.46 -12.24 7.72
N VAL A 112 11.16 -12.03 7.92
CA VAL A 112 10.41 -12.58 9.06
C VAL A 112 9.85 -13.99 8.77
N GLY A 113 10.22 -14.60 7.64
CA GLY A 113 9.74 -15.93 7.26
C GLY A 113 8.25 -15.98 6.97
N GLY A 114 7.73 -14.94 6.32
CA GLY A 114 6.34 -14.81 5.90
C GLY A 114 5.92 -15.93 4.95
N ARG A 115 4.71 -16.45 5.15
CA ARG A 115 4.13 -17.54 4.38
C ARG A 115 2.69 -17.21 4.03
N TYR A 116 2.43 -17.13 2.73
CA TYR A 116 1.10 -16.98 2.16
C TYR A 116 0.47 -18.34 1.90
N LYS A 117 -0.78 -18.51 2.32
CA LYS A 117 -1.68 -19.58 1.90
C LYS A 117 -2.88 -18.94 1.22
N VAL A 118 -3.18 -19.33 -0.02
CA VAL A 118 -4.36 -18.84 -0.73
C VAL A 118 -5.61 -19.48 -0.13
N SER A 119 -6.56 -18.66 0.30
CA SER A 119 -7.86 -19.08 0.85
C SER A 119 -9.03 -18.78 -0.11
N GLY A 120 -8.85 -17.84 -1.04
CA GLY A 120 -9.87 -17.46 -2.01
C GLY A 120 -9.27 -16.78 -3.25
N LYS A 121 -10.01 -16.85 -4.37
CA LYS A 121 -9.68 -16.16 -5.62
C LYS A 121 -10.95 -15.66 -6.28
N ARG A 122 -10.91 -14.46 -6.85
CA ARG A 122 -12.01 -13.89 -7.63
C ARG A 122 -11.51 -12.85 -8.64
N TRP A 123 -12.39 -12.44 -9.53
CA TRP A 123 -12.13 -11.40 -10.52
C TRP A 123 -13.09 -10.24 -10.31
N GLU A 124 -12.55 -9.04 -10.05
CA GLU A 124 -13.37 -7.88 -9.68
C GLU A 124 -12.77 -6.62 -10.31
N ALA A 125 -13.62 -5.82 -10.98
CA ALA A 125 -13.24 -4.52 -11.56
C ALA A 125 -11.94 -4.56 -12.40
N GLY A 126 -11.71 -5.65 -13.14
CA GLY A 126 -10.53 -5.84 -13.98
C GLY A 126 -9.24 -6.19 -13.21
N ARG A 127 -9.37 -6.67 -11.97
CA ARG A 127 -8.27 -7.14 -11.12
C ARG A 127 -8.46 -8.59 -10.73
N HIS A 128 -7.33 -9.27 -10.58
CA HIS A 128 -7.29 -10.56 -9.91
C HIS A 128 -7.22 -10.34 -8.41
N VAL A 129 -8.22 -10.77 -7.67
CA VAL A 129 -8.26 -10.63 -6.21
C VAL A 129 -7.97 -11.98 -5.58
N VAL A 130 -7.03 -12.00 -4.65
CA VAL A 130 -6.62 -13.21 -3.94
C VAL A 130 -6.71 -12.96 -2.44
N ASP A 131 -7.42 -13.84 -1.74
CA ASP A 131 -7.48 -13.85 -0.30
C ASP A 131 -6.37 -14.76 0.24
N TYR A 132 -5.69 -14.29 1.27
CA TYR A 132 -4.54 -14.93 1.90
C TYR A 132 -4.79 -15.12 3.38
N ASP A 133 -4.43 -16.32 3.85
CA ASP A 133 -4.01 -16.53 5.24
C ASP A 133 -2.49 -16.43 5.28
N PHE A 134 -1.99 -15.41 5.97
CA PHE A 134 -0.58 -15.12 6.13
C PHE A 134 -0.10 -15.57 7.52
N SER A 135 1.12 -16.09 7.58
CA SER A 135 1.78 -16.43 8.83
C SER A 135 3.25 -16.05 8.78
N THR A 136 3.87 -15.84 9.94
CA THR A 136 5.29 -15.51 10.09
C THR A 136 6.04 -16.61 10.82
N GLY A 137 7.37 -16.64 10.70
CA GLY A 137 8.22 -17.62 11.38
C GLY A 137 8.17 -17.56 12.91
N HIS A 138 7.64 -16.48 13.49
CA HIS A 138 7.54 -16.26 14.93
C HIS A 138 6.12 -16.43 15.50
N GLY A 139 5.18 -16.96 14.71
CA GLY A 139 3.83 -17.32 15.16
C GLY A 139 2.76 -16.25 14.99
N GLY A 140 3.06 -15.10 14.35
CA GLY A 140 2.04 -14.13 13.94
C GLY A 140 1.23 -14.66 12.75
N SER A 141 -0.08 -14.38 12.72
CA SER A 141 -0.98 -14.74 11.61
C SER A 141 -1.99 -13.65 11.32
N GLU A 142 -2.28 -13.43 10.04
CA GLU A 142 -3.23 -12.43 9.57
C GLU A 142 -4.01 -12.95 8.35
N SER A 143 -5.22 -12.45 8.12
CA SER A 143 -5.97 -12.72 6.89
C SER A 143 -6.27 -11.41 6.16
N PHE A 144 -5.95 -11.36 4.87
CA PHE A 144 -6.13 -10.18 4.03
C PHE A 144 -6.30 -10.56 2.56
N SER A 145 -6.70 -9.59 1.74
CA SER A 145 -6.80 -9.74 0.29
C SER A 145 -5.85 -8.79 -0.43
N TYR A 146 -5.31 -9.25 -1.56
CA TYR A 146 -4.63 -8.39 -2.54
C TYR A 146 -5.40 -8.37 -3.85
N ALA A 147 -5.72 -7.17 -4.35
CA ALA A 147 -6.32 -6.95 -5.66
C ALA A 147 -5.25 -6.49 -6.67
N TYR A 148 -4.78 -7.42 -7.49
CA TYR A 148 -3.70 -7.22 -8.45
C TYR A 148 -4.19 -6.66 -9.78
N LEU A 149 -3.60 -5.54 -10.20
CA LEU A 149 -3.62 -5.08 -11.59
C LEU A 149 -2.37 -5.58 -12.30
N ILE A 150 -2.56 -6.45 -13.29
CA ILE A 150 -1.47 -7.09 -14.02
C ILE A 150 -1.51 -6.68 -15.48
N ARG A 151 -0.37 -6.23 -15.99
CA ARG A 151 -0.16 -5.80 -17.39
C ARG A 151 1.17 -6.32 -17.90
N ASP A 152 1.17 -6.80 -19.14
CA ASP A 152 2.38 -7.35 -19.79
C ASP A 152 3.07 -8.45 -18.96
N GLY A 153 2.29 -9.23 -18.21
CA GLY A 153 2.82 -10.29 -17.34
C GLY A 153 3.50 -9.81 -16.05
N LEU A 154 3.38 -8.53 -15.71
CA LEU A 154 3.94 -7.92 -14.50
C LEU A 154 2.84 -7.27 -13.64
N ILE A 155 3.07 -7.26 -12.33
CA ILE A 155 2.23 -6.55 -11.38
C ILE A 155 2.52 -5.05 -11.51
N ARG A 156 1.48 -4.26 -11.80
CA ARG A 156 1.56 -2.80 -11.93
C ARG A 156 0.99 -2.08 -10.71
N ASP A 157 -0.06 -2.64 -10.11
CA ASP A 157 -0.67 -2.06 -8.92
C ASP A 157 -1.24 -3.16 -8.02
N VAL A 158 -1.08 -3.01 -6.71
CA VAL A 158 -1.66 -3.90 -5.70
C VAL A 158 -2.42 -3.05 -4.69
N ILE A 159 -3.60 -3.51 -4.33
CA ILE A 159 -4.40 -2.94 -3.25
C ILE A 159 -4.63 -4.02 -2.21
N GLY A 160 -4.08 -3.83 -1.02
CA GLY A 160 -4.18 -4.76 0.12
C GLY A 160 -5.18 -4.30 1.18
N ARG A 161 -6.07 -5.20 1.61
CA ARG A 161 -7.13 -4.93 2.60
C ARG A 161 -7.25 -6.10 3.58
N TYR A 162 -7.33 -5.80 4.88
CA TYR A 162 -7.67 -6.80 5.91
C TYR A 162 -9.14 -7.21 5.84
N HIS A 163 -9.42 -8.39 6.37
CA HIS A 163 -10.76 -8.94 6.57
C HIS A 163 -11.20 -8.84 8.03
#